data_AF-A0A418GPC7-F1
#
_entry.id   AF-A0A418GPC7-F1
#
_cell.length_a   1.000
_cell.length_b   1.000
_cell.length_c   1.000
_cell.angle_alpha   90.00
_cell.angle_beta   90.00
_cell.angle_gamma   90.00
#
_symmetry.space_group_name_H-M   'P 1'
#
loop_
_entity.id
_entity.type
_entity.pdbx_description
1 polymer ?
#
loop_
_entity_poly.entity_id
_entity_poly.type
_entity_poly.pdbx_seq_one_letter_code
_entity_poly.pdbx_strand_id
1 'polypeptide(L)'
;MITIDGNGAVASVAFRTSEVIAIYPITPSSTMAEQADAWAGNGLKNVWGDTPRVVEMQSEAGAIATVHGALQTGALSTSFTSSQGLLLMIPTLYKLAGELTPFV
;
A
#
# COMPACT_ATOMS: atom_id res chain seq x y z
N MET A 1 11.97 22.08 5.46
CA MET A 1 10.73 22.23 4.68
C MET A 1 11.02 21.70 3.29
N ILE A 2 10.19 20.83 2.74
CA ILE A 2 10.34 20.27 1.39
C ILE A 2 9.15 20.70 0.54
N THR A 3 9.37 20.93 -0.76
CA THR A 3 8.28 21.13 -1.73
C THR A 3 7.98 19.78 -2.37
N ILE A 4 6.78 19.26 -2.14
CA ILE A 4 6.33 17.95 -2.60
C ILE A 4 4.86 18.02 -3.00
N ASP A 5 4.42 17.14 -3.91
CA ASP A 5 3.02 16.99 -4.26
C ASP A 5 2.26 16.13 -3.23
N GLY A 6 0.94 16.00 -3.42
CA GLY A 6 0.09 15.24 -2.52
C GLY A 6 0.43 13.74 -2.49
N ASN A 7 0.70 13.15 -3.66
CA ASN A 7 1.05 11.74 -3.76
C ASN A 7 2.37 11.45 -3.03
N GLY A 8 3.39 12.27 -3.23
CA GLY A 8 4.66 12.16 -2.51
C GLY A 8 4.52 12.30 -1.00
N ALA A 9 3.67 13.23 -0.55
CA ALA A 9 3.40 13.39 0.87
C ALA A 9 2.73 12.14 1.48
N VAL A 10 1.71 11.59 0.79
CA VAL A 10 0.98 10.38 1.25
C VAL A 10 1.89 9.15 1.22
N ALA A 11 2.58 8.91 0.10
CA ALA A 11 3.50 7.79 -0.04
C ALA A 11 4.56 7.81 1.06
N SER A 12 5.11 8.99 1.41
CA SER A 12 6.14 9.12 2.44
C SER A 12 5.67 8.60 3.80
N VAL A 13 4.42 8.93 4.19
CA VAL A 13 3.85 8.45 5.46
C VAL A 13 3.56 6.96 5.36
N ALA A 14 2.82 6.54 4.33
CA ALA A 14 2.40 5.16 4.13
C ALA A 14 3.61 4.19 4.11
N PHE A 15 4.65 4.54 3.36
CA PHE A 15 5.89 3.74 3.30
C PHE A 15 6.55 3.59 4.67
N ARG A 16 6.65 4.69 5.42
CA ARG A 16 7.29 4.68 6.74
C ARG A 16 6.47 3.93 7.78
N THR A 17 5.18 3.79 7.58
CA THR A 17 4.24 3.11 8.50
C THR A 17 3.69 1.82 7.91
N SER A 18 4.38 1.14 6.99
CA SER A 18 3.98 -0.17 6.48
C SER A 18 5.16 -1.14 6.32
N GLU A 19 4.90 -2.40 6.57
CA GLU A 19 5.83 -3.53 6.42
C GLU A 19 5.62 -4.22 5.07
N VAL A 20 4.36 -4.28 4.60
CA VAL A 20 3.99 -4.80 3.28
C VAL A 20 3.17 -3.76 2.52
N ILE A 21 3.49 -3.56 1.25
CA ILE A 21 2.77 -2.63 0.37
C ILE A 21 2.41 -3.40 -0.90
N ALA A 22 1.14 -3.77 -1.05
CA ALA A 22 0.67 -4.40 -2.29
C ALA A 22 0.18 -3.31 -3.24
N ILE A 23 0.57 -3.39 -4.51
CA ILE A 23 0.30 -2.32 -5.48
C ILE A 23 -0.26 -2.87 -6.79
N TYR A 24 -0.97 -2.00 -7.50
CA TYR A 24 -1.31 -2.16 -8.91
C TYR A 24 -1.49 -0.76 -9.53
N PRO A 25 -0.92 -0.48 -10.71
CA PRO A 25 -0.90 0.87 -11.27
C PRO A 25 -2.28 1.30 -11.80
N ILE A 26 -2.81 2.41 -11.26
CA ILE A 26 -3.97 3.12 -11.79
C ILE A 26 -3.83 4.65 -11.60
N THR A 27 -4.15 5.43 -12.63
CA THR A 27 -4.10 6.91 -12.56
C THR A 27 -5.27 7.43 -11.69
N PRO A 28 -5.06 8.44 -10.82
CA PRO A 28 -3.83 9.22 -10.56
C PRO A 28 -2.96 8.70 -9.40
N SER A 29 -3.27 7.53 -8.82
CA SER A 29 -2.58 7.01 -7.63
C SER A 29 -1.26 6.29 -7.90
N SER A 30 -0.94 6.00 -9.18
CA SER A 30 0.25 5.22 -9.58
C SER A 30 1.57 5.77 -9.04
N THR A 31 1.74 7.10 -9.02
CA THR A 31 2.96 7.74 -8.50
C THR A 31 3.27 7.40 -7.04
N MET A 32 2.26 7.13 -6.20
CA MET A 32 2.50 6.67 -4.81
C MET A 32 3.13 5.27 -4.78
N ALA A 33 2.65 4.37 -5.63
CA ALA A 33 3.16 3.01 -5.76
C ALA A 33 4.60 3.00 -6.32
N GLU A 34 4.85 3.80 -7.37
CA GLU A 34 6.18 3.94 -7.97
C GLU A 34 7.21 4.49 -6.97
N GLN A 35 6.83 5.48 -6.16
CA GLN A 35 7.71 6.02 -5.12
C GLN A 35 8.00 5.01 -4.02
N ALA A 36 6.98 4.29 -3.55
CA ALA A 36 7.17 3.25 -2.55
C ALA A 36 8.10 2.14 -3.06
N ASP A 37 7.91 1.68 -4.29
CA ASP A 37 8.77 0.65 -4.91
C ASP A 37 10.21 1.16 -5.07
N ALA A 38 10.39 2.38 -5.57
CA ALA A 38 11.72 2.99 -5.71
C ALA A 38 12.44 3.14 -4.35
N TRP A 39 11.74 3.54 -3.29
CA TRP A 39 12.33 3.65 -1.96
C TRP A 39 12.70 2.29 -1.36
N ALA A 40 11.85 1.27 -1.57
CA ALA A 40 12.17 -0.10 -1.16
C ALA A 40 13.39 -0.64 -1.92
N GLY A 41 13.45 -0.44 -3.24
CA GLY A 41 14.59 -0.84 -4.07
C GLY A 41 15.91 -0.15 -3.69
N ASN A 42 15.82 1.07 -3.13
CA ASN A 42 16.97 1.80 -2.56
C ASN A 42 17.27 1.43 -1.10
N GLY A 43 16.55 0.47 -0.51
CA GLY A 43 16.76 0.02 0.86
C GLY A 43 16.34 1.02 1.94
N LEU A 44 15.49 2.01 1.61
CA LEU A 44 14.99 2.96 2.58
C LEU A 44 14.23 2.22 3.69
N LYS A 45 14.45 2.63 4.94
CA LYS A 45 13.87 1.98 6.11
C LYS A 45 12.60 2.68 6.57
N ASN A 46 11.63 1.89 7.02
CA ASN A 46 10.42 2.34 7.71
C ASN A 46 10.71 2.63 9.20
N VAL A 47 9.68 2.99 9.98
CA VAL A 47 9.85 3.35 11.39
C VAL A 47 10.27 2.19 12.29
N TRP A 48 10.18 0.95 11.82
CA TRP A 48 10.65 -0.24 12.54
C TRP A 48 12.08 -0.63 12.17
N GLY A 49 12.73 0.13 11.28
CA GLY A 49 14.11 -0.14 10.86
C GLY A 49 14.23 -1.19 9.76
N ASP A 50 13.12 -1.62 9.15
CA ASP A 50 13.13 -2.58 8.04
C ASP A 50 12.73 -1.95 6.70
N THR A 51 13.05 -2.61 5.59
CA THR A 51 12.63 -2.12 4.26
C THR A 51 11.26 -2.71 3.94
N PRO A 52 10.21 -1.89 3.71
CA PRO A 52 8.89 -2.38 3.32
C PRO A 52 8.97 -3.30 2.09
N ARG A 53 8.25 -4.41 2.13
CA ARG A 53 8.14 -5.30 0.98
C ARG A 53 7.06 -4.78 0.04
N VAL A 54 7.47 -4.24 -1.10
CA VAL A 54 6.56 -3.80 -2.15
C VAL A 54 6.32 -4.95 -3.14
N VAL A 55 5.06 -5.23 -3.45
CA VAL A 55 4.68 -6.33 -4.35
C VAL A 55 3.61 -5.84 -5.33
N GLU A 56 3.92 -5.88 -6.61
CA GLU A 56 2.95 -5.63 -7.67
C GLU A 56 2.12 -6.90 -7.94
N MET A 57 0.79 -6.75 -7.90
CA MET A 57 -0.15 -7.83 -8.17
C MET A 57 -0.68 -7.76 -9.60
N GLN A 58 -1.52 -8.71 -10.00
CA GLN A 58 -2.11 -8.75 -11.35
C GLN A 58 -3.34 -7.82 -11.54
N SER A 59 -3.91 -7.32 -10.43
CA SER A 59 -5.03 -6.37 -10.40
C SER A 59 -5.19 -5.77 -9.01
N GLU A 60 -6.01 -4.72 -8.87
CA GLU A 60 -6.35 -4.14 -7.57
C GLU A 60 -7.08 -5.12 -6.65
N ALA A 61 -7.87 -6.05 -7.21
CA ALA A 61 -8.46 -7.15 -6.44
C ALA A 61 -7.37 -8.06 -5.85
N GLY A 62 -6.30 -8.33 -6.61
CA GLY A 62 -5.13 -9.05 -6.12
C GLY A 62 -4.37 -8.26 -5.06
N ALA A 63 -4.19 -6.96 -5.25
CA ALA A 63 -3.50 -6.09 -4.30
C ALA A 63 -4.17 -6.10 -2.92
N ILE A 64 -5.49 -5.86 -2.85
CA ILE A 64 -6.17 -5.86 -1.55
C ILE A 64 -6.23 -7.25 -0.91
N ALA A 65 -6.27 -8.33 -1.71
CA ALA A 65 -6.23 -9.69 -1.18
C ALA A 65 -4.87 -10.02 -0.57
N THR A 66 -3.77 -9.53 -1.17
CA THR A 66 -2.43 -9.63 -0.58
C THR A 66 -2.33 -8.82 0.71
N VAL A 67 -2.87 -7.60 0.75
CA VAL A 67 -2.97 -6.80 1.99
C VAL A 67 -3.74 -7.56 3.07
N HIS A 68 -4.90 -8.13 2.73
CA HIS A 68 -5.70 -8.93 3.66
C HIS A 68 -4.93 -10.11 4.23
N GLY A 69 -4.26 -10.89 3.38
CA GLY A 69 -3.39 -11.98 3.83
C GLY A 69 -2.25 -11.52 4.73
N ALA A 70 -1.59 -10.41 4.39
CA ALA A 70 -0.48 -9.86 5.18
C ALA A 70 -0.94 -9.40 6.57
N LEU A 71 -2.07 -8.70 6.65
CA LEU A 71 -2.67 -8.28 7.93
C LEU A 71 -3.04 -9.46 8.82
N GLN A 72 -3.54 -10.56 8.24
CA GLN A 72 -3.84 -11.80 8.97
C GLN A 72 -2.59 -12.45 9.60
N THR A 73 -1.39 -12.13 9.10
CA THR A 73 -0.11 -12.58 9.68
C THR A 73 0.48 -11.59 10.68
N GLY A 74 -0.18 -10.45 10.92
CA GLY A 74 0.27 -9.41 11.85
C GLY A 74 1.17 -8.33 11.23
N ALA A 75 1.38 -8.34 9.91
CA ALA A 75 2.18 -7.32 9.22
C ALA A 75 1.34 -6.09 8.87
N LEU A 76 1.77 -4.91 9.31
CA LEU A 76 1.10 -3.65 8.98
C LEU A 76 1.22 -3.40 7.47
N SER A 77 0.07 -3.28 6.81
CA SER A 77 0.00 -3.31 5.35
C SER A 77 -0.86 -2.21 4.79
N THR A 78 -0.50 -1.71 3.61
CA THR A 78 -1.24 -0.67 2.89
C THR A 78 -1.29 -0.94 1.38
N SER A 79 -2.13 -0.20 0.66
CA SER A 79 -2.21 -0.21 -0.80
C SER A 79 -2.61 1.18 -1.31
N PHE A 80 -2.23 1.51 -2.54
CA PHE A 80 -2.67 2.72 -3.23
C PHE A 80 -3.63 2.34 -4.36
N THR A 81 -4.78 3.02 -4.45
CA THR A 81 -5.74 2.79 -5.53
C THR A 81 -6.62 4.03 -5.78
N SER A 82 -7.41 4.00 -6.84
CA SER A 82 -8.38 5.05 -7.18
C SER A 82 -9.42 4.56 -8.17
N SER A 83 -10.58 5.23 -8.25
CA SER A 83 -11.59 5.02 -9.29
C SER A 83 -12.01 3.55 -9.43
N GLN A 84 -11.85 2.95 -10.62
CA GLN A 84 -12.23 1.56 -10.89
C GLN A 84 -11.45 0.54 -10.07
N GLY A 85 -10.19 0.85 -9.74
CA GLY A 85 -9.38 -0.02 -8.90
C GLY A 85 -9.97 -0.19 -7.51
N LEU A 86 -10.52 0.88 -6.94
CA LEU A 86 -11.20 0.82 -5.64
C LEU A 86 -12.44 -0.09 -5.69
N LEU A 87 -13.19 -0.10 -6.80
CA LEU A 87 -14.36 -0.97 -6.95
C LEU A 87 -13.97 -2.45 -6.89
N LEU A 88 -12.82 -2.80 -7.47
CA LEU A 88 -12.29 -4.17 -7.43
C LEU A 88 -11.84 -4.58 -6.03
N MET A 89 -11.56 -3.61 -5.14
CA MET A 89 -11.17 -3.89 -3.76
C MET A 89 -12.35 -4.12 -2.80
N ILE A 90 -13.56 -3.64 -3.14
CA ILE A 90 -14.74 -3.65 -2.26
C ILE A 90 -15.01 -5.03 -1.62
N PRO A 91 -15.00 -6.15 -2.35
CA PRO A 91 -15.31 -7.45 -1.75
C PRO A 91 -14.38 -7.82 -0.59
N THR A 92 -13.08 -7.50 -0.71
CA THR A 92 -12.09 -7.76 0.34
C THR A 92 -12.14 -6.72 1.45
N LEU A 93 -12.47 -5.46 1.14
CA LEU A 93 -12.68 -4.42 2.16
C LEU A 93 -13.79 -4.79 3.15
N TYR A 94 -14.85 -5.48 2.72
CA TYR A 94 -15.87 -6.02 3.64
C TYR A 94 -15.29 -7.04 4.63
N LYS A 95 -14.34 -7.88 4.20
CA LYS A 95 -13.67 -8.84 5.09
C LYS A 95 -12.78 -8.13 6.09
N LEU A 96 -11.92 -7.23 5.60
CA LEU A 96 -11.02 -6.42 6.44
C LEU A 96 -11.79 -5.67 7.54
N ALA A 97 -12.86 -4.97 7.15
CA ALA A 97 -13.71 -4.24 8.08
C ALA A 97 -14.42 -5.19 9.07
N GLY A 98 -14.94 -6.32 8.60
CA GLY A 98 -15.60 -7.31 9.46
C GLY A 98 -14.66 -8.00 10.47
N GLU A 99 -13.39 -8.12 10.12
CA GLU A 99 -12.34 -8.70 10.97
C GLU A 99 -11.71 -7.67 11.93
N LEU A 100 -12.12 -6.40 11.84
CA LEU A 100 -11.57 -5.29 12.65
C LEU A 100 -10.05 -5.19 12.57
N THR A 101 -9.48 -5.45 11.38
CA THR A 101 -8.04 -5.38 11.14
C THR A 101 -7.59 -3.94 10.89
N PRO A 102 -6.48 -3.48 11.50
CA PRO A 102 -5.97 -2.14 11.28
C PRO A 102 -5.44 -2.01 9.85
N PHE A 103 -6.11 -1.19 9.03
CA PHE A 103 -5.78 -0.99 7.63
C PHE A 103 -5.96 0.48 7.24
N VAL A 104 -5.05 0.96 6.38
CA VAL A 104 -5.12 2.27 5.70
C VAL A 104 -4.85 2.07 4.23
#